data_AF-A0AAD3CJ39-F1
#
_entry.id   AF-A0AAD3CJ39-F1
#
_cell.length_a   1.000
_cell.length_b   1.000
_cell.length_c   1.000
_cell.angle_alpha   90.00
_cell.angle_beta   90.00
_cell.angle_gamma   90.00
#
_symmetry.space_group_name_H-M   'P 1'
#
loop_
_entity.id
_entity.type
_entity.pdbx_description
1 polymer ?
#
loop_
_entity_poly.entity_id
_entity_poly.type
_entity_poly.pdbx_seq_one_letter_code
_entity_poly.pdbx_strand_id
1 'polypeptide(L)'
;MHTVYVDIVVPVHNSADTIKETVESALSQSIPDYLKVTNTKDKEIIDNYERRPLGKDLLIDIAILCHDDGSDDDSWSILQKLVAHHDKSRDLSRATNIRTHVFIGSNEDGKARGAGSARNRAASLRPEYHDLLEKDEDYFISLLDSDDIMHPHKIANQVSVMLAIPKERRSNVLIGTTFDRIPKGSTWHYSKWANSLSDNRLALEKFREITLLHPTWMMTRERFHQLGGYIETSDFDSDEFGQNNKNVYRLRMKYDTKDTLRLAEDLRLFYAHLFYPFNHETPSPGNGELKLIRTFNPLFSYRHREGQSQSASTPRKLLLQLRAKAFVDTIISRDEKWKHGFIIWGAGRDGKEFFKALPECAKSLVKAFVDVDEKKILTGYYSVPKEVDQGDKKIVDKKKKKEIYKIPIIHFSLIASCKDTREKLMDKWVNREDEEMELAGRISKAKPTISNISDTGNYDLPQKRNVEHVKESNKKVKTSPRMLHGISKRDKENNLMLKNNIFTKLPVVVCVAMYRTNGVLEKNCNMIGRNEGDDLWHFS
;
A
#
# COMPACT_ATOMS: atom_id res chain seq x y z
N MET A 1 32.29 -4.47 -21.56
CA MET A 1 30.84 -4.74 -21.44
C MET A 1 30.45 -4.39 -20.02
N HIS A 2 29.55 -3.42 -19.82
CA HIS A 2 29.05 -3.08 -18.48
C HIS A 2 28.06 -4.17 -18.06
N THR A 3 28.21 -4.69 -16.85
CA THR A 3 27.36 -5.77 -16.35
C THR A 3 26.42 -5.21 -15.30
N VAL A 4 25.13 -5.47 -15.46
CA VAL A 4 24.10 -5.21 -14.46
C VAL A 4 23.74 -6.52 -13.81
N TYR A 5 23.83 -6.60 -12.50
CA TYR A 5 23.49 -7.78 -11.73
C TYR A 5 22.06 -7.68 -11.21
N VAL A 6 21.28 -8.74 -11.39
CA VAL A 6 19.89 -8.80 -10.91
C VAL A 6 19.65 -10.11 -10.18
N ASP A 7 19.29 -10.01 -8.91
CA ASP A 7 18.87 -11.17 -8.12
C ASP A 7 17.35 -11.26 -8.11
N ILE A 8 16.80 -12.31 -8.70
CA ILE A 8 15.37 -12.64 -8.60
C ILE A 8 15.18 -13.53 -7.37
N VAL A 9 14.59 -12.98 -6.32
CA VAL A 9 14.38 -13.67 -5.04
C VAL A 9 13.02 -14.37 -5.02
N VAL A 10 13.05 -15.69 -4.83
CA VAL A 10 11.88 -16.57 -4.84
C VAL A 10 11.76 -17.33 -3.51
N PRO A 11 10.81 -16.96 -2.62
CA PRO A 11 10.50 -17.76 -1.46
C PRO A 11 9.62 -18.96 -1.86
N VAL A 12 10.03 -20.16 -1.47
CA VAL A 12 9.36 -21.40 -1.83
C VAL A 12 8.80 -22.07 -0.58
N HIS A 13 7.51 -22.37 -0.60
CA HIS A 13 6.84 -23.18 0.42
C HIS A 13 5.58 -23.79 -0.20
N ASN A 14 5.55 -25.12 -0.35
CA ASN A 14 4.40 -25.89 -0.84
C ASN A 14 3.80 -25.35 -2.15
N SER A 15 4.64 -25.21 -3.18
CA SER A 15 4.28 -24.70 -4.50
C SER A 15 4.63 -25.67 -5.63
N ALA A 16 4.56 -26.99 -5.38
CA ALA A 16 4.93 -28.00 -6.37
C ALA A 16 4.13 -27.89 -7.69
N ASP A 17 2.91 -27.38 -7.63
CA ASP A 17 2.04 -27.18 -8.80
C ASP A 17 2.40 -25.95 -9.65
N THR A 18 3.24 -25.03 -9.13
CA THR A 18 3.52 -23.74 -9.79
C THR A 18 4.99 -23.37 -9.90
N ILE A 19 5.83 -23.87 -9.00
CA ILE A 19 7.24 -23.46 -8.91
C ILE A 19 8.01 -23.68 -10.22
N LYS A 20 7.66 -24.73 -10.98
CA LYS A 20 8.23 -24.98 -12.30
C LYS A 20 8.00 -23.82 -13.26
N GLU A 21 6.74 -23.44 -13.45
CA GLU A 21 6.35 -22.35 -14.35
C GLU A 21 6.93 -21.00 -13.87
N THR A 22 6.93 -20.77 -12.56
CA THR A 22 7.51 -19.58 -11.95
C THR A 22 9.00 -19.44 -12.28
N VAL A 23 9.82 -20.48 -12.05
CA VAL A 23 11.26 -20.46 -12.33
C VAL A 23 11.53 -20.40 -13.83
N GLU A 24 10.79 -21.15 -14.66
CA GLU A 24 10.92 -21.10 -16.12
C GLU A 24 10.61 -19.69 -16.67
N SER A 25 9.65 -18.97 -16.09
CA SER A 25 9.34 -17.58 -16.45
C SER A 25 10.47 -16.60 -16.12
N ALA A 26 11.16 -16.81 -15.00
CA ALA A 26 12.33 -16.04 -14.59
C ALA A 26 13.58 -16.38 -15.41
N LEU A 27 13.71 -17.61 -15.90
CA LEU A 27 14.76 -18.04 -16.82
C LEU A 27 14.58 -17.49 -18.24
N SER A 28 13.33 -17.27 -18.65
CA SER A 28 12.96 -16.86 -20.01
C SER A 28 12.97 -15.34 -20.23
N GLN A 29 13.76 -14.60 -19.44
CA GLN A 29 13.86 -13.14 -19.58
C GLN A 29 14.59 -12.76 -20.88
N SER A 30 14.14 -11.67 -21.50
CA SER A 30 14.64 -11.17 -22.79
C SER A 30 14.54 -9.65 -22.86
N ILE A 31 15.44 -9.04 -23.64
CA ILE A 31 15.38 -7.60 -23.94
C ILE A 31 14.42 -7.41 -25.13
N PRO A 32 13.34 -6.61 -25.00
CA PRO A 32 12.46 -6.31 -26.12
C PRO A 32 13.13 -5.36 -27.12
N ASP A 33 12.71 -5.40 -28.38
CA ASP A 33 13.35 -4.64 -29.47
C ASP A 33 13.34 -3.13 -29.24
N TYR A 34 12.27 -2.60 -28.64
CA TYR A 34 12.18 -1.17 -28.30
C TYR A 34 13.17 -0.73 -27.22
N LEU A 35 13.88 -1.64 -26.54
CA LEU A 35 14.99 -1.29 -25.64
C LEU A 35 16.37 -1.50 -26.27
N LYS A 36 16.47 -2.13 -27.44
CA LYS A 36 17.74 -2.38 -28.15
C LYS A 36 18.18 -1.21 -29.05
N VAL A 37 17.52 -0.06 -28.92
CA VAL A 37 17.53 1.04 -29.90
C VAL A 37 18.93 1.54 -30.26
N THR A 38 19.14 1.71 -31.57
CA THR A 38 20.40 2.16 -32.18
C THR A 38 20.32 3.52 -32.89
N ASN A 39 19.13 4.14 -33.02
CA ASN A 39 18.93 5.43 -33.71
C ASN A 39 18.37 6.54 -32.77
N THR A 40 18.44 7.80 -33.20
CA THR A 40 18.12 9.00 -32.38
C THR A 40 16.63 9.23 -32.17
N LYS A 41 15.77 8.93 -33.15
CA LYS A 41 14.32 9.18 -33.04
C LYS A 41 13.65 8.25 -32.04
N ASP A 42 14.10 6.99 -32.01
CA ASP A 42 13.60 6.00 -31.06
C ASP A 42 14.12 6.28 -29.64
N LYS A 43 15.29 6.94 -29.49
CA LYS A 43 15.81 7.40 -28.19
C LYS A 43 14.92 8.46 -27.56
N GLU A 44 14.48 9.47 -28.31
CA GLU A 44 13.55 10.50 -27.80
C GLU A 44 12.23 9.90 -27.28
N ILE A 45 11.71 8.87 -27.95
CA ILE A 45 10.50 8.17 -27.49
C ILE A 45 10.76 7.47 -26.16
N ILE A 46 11.89 6.77 -26.00
CA ILE A 46 12.25 6.08 -24.76
C ILE A 46 12.46 7.08 -23.61
N ASP A 47 13.14 8.21 -23.87
CA ASP A 47 13.41 9.24 -22.88
C ASP A 47 12.11 9.86 -22.33
N ASN A 48 11.09 10.01 -23.18
CA ASN A 48 9.74 10.44 -22.74
C ASN A 48 9.05 9.46 -21.78
N TYR A 49 9.48 8.20 -21.75
CA TYR A 49 9.02 7.19 -20.78
C TYR A 49 10.03 6.98 -19.63
N GLU A 50 11.01 7.87 -19.48
CA GLU A 50 12.04 7.85 -18.44
C GLU A 50 12.79 6.49 -18.38
N ARG A 51 13.21 6.01 -19.56
CA ARG A 51 13.90 4.72 -19.75
C ARG A 51 15.28 4.94 -20.37
N ARG A 52 16.21 4.03 -20.10
CA ARG A 52 17.52 3.99 -20.77
C ARG A 52 17.56 2.85 -21.80
N PRO A 53 18.03 3.09 -23.03
CA PRO A 53 18.30 2.00 -23.98
C PRO A 53 19.30 0.98 -23.41
N LEU A 54 19.03 -0.30 -23.65
CA LEU A 54 19.87 -1.43 -23.26
C LEU A 54 20.66 -1.90 -24.50
N GLY A 55 21.76 -1.19 -24.76
CA GLY A 55 22.60 -1.42 -25.94
C GLY A 55 23.39 -2.72 -25.91
N LYS A 56 24.12 -2.99 -27.00
CA LYS A 56 24.90 -4.22 -27.19
C LYS A 56 26.02 -4.40 -26.17
N ASP A 57 26.52 -3.31 -25.60
CA ASP A 57 27.63 -3.32 -24.64
C ASP A 57 27.21 -3.56 -23.18
N LEU A 58 25.92 -3.83 -22.95
CA LEU A 58 25.35 -4.12 -21.64
C LEU A 58 24.99 -5.60 -21.52
N LEU A 59 25.47 -6.24 -20.45
CA LEU A 59 25.09 -7.59 -20.04
C LEU A 59 24.17 -7.50 -18.81
N ILE A 60 23.03 -8.18 -18.83
CA ILE A 60 22.22 -8.41 -17.63
C ILE A 60 22.53 -9.81 -17.11
N ASP A 61 23.15 -9.89 -15.93
CA ASP A 61 23.50 -11.13 -15.25
C ASP A 61 22.46 -11.41 -14.16
N ILE A 62 21.55 -12.34 -14.45
CA ILE A 62 20.39 -12.68 -13.63
C ILE A 62 20.69 -13.93 -12.80
N ALA A 63 20.55 -13.82 -11.49
CA ALA A 63 20.55 -14.96 -10.58
C ALA A 63 19.14 -15.20 -10.03
N ILE A 64 18.55 -16.37 -10.33
CA ILE A 64 17.28 -16.82 -9.77
C ILE A 64 17.60 -17.55 -8.46
N LEU A 65 17.22 -16.95 -7.33
CA LEU A 65 17.56 -17.42 -5.99
C LEU A 65 16.32 -17.99 -5.31
N CYS A 66 16.23 -19.32 -5.23
CA CYS A 66 15.08 -20.00 -4.63
C CYS A 66 15.45 -20.55 -3.26
N HIS A 67 14.69 -20.19 -2.22
CA HIS A 67 14.87 -20.78 -0.88
C HIS A 67 13.61 -21.52 -0.44
N ASP A 68 13.75 -22.83 -0.23
CA ASP A 68 12.71 -23.69 0.30
C ASP A 68 12.60 -23.56 1.82
N ASP A 69 11.48 -23.00 2.27
CA ASP A 69 11.16 -22.75 3.67
C ASP A 69 10.50 -23.98 4.30
N GLY A 70 11.07 -25.18 4.07
CA GLY A 70 10.58 -26.44 4.62
C GLY A 70 9.26 -26.88 4.00
N SER A 71 9.24 -27.04 2.67
CA SER A 71 8.08 -27.62 1.99
C SER A 71 7.91 -29.10 2.36
N ASP A 72 6.66 -29.56 2.41
CA ASP A 72 6.29 -30.96 2.62
C ASP A 72 5.72 -31.65 1.36
N ASP A 73 5.73 -30.93 0.22
CA ASP A 73 5.38 -31.42 -1.10
C ASP A 73 6.61 -31.60 -2.02
N ASP A 74 6.38 -31.80 -3.32
CA ASP A 74 7.44 -32.04 -4.30
C ASP A 74 8.27 -30.79 -4.68
N SER A 75 8.01 -29.61 -4.09
CA SER A 75 8.64 -28.32 -4.48
C SER A 75 10.15 -28.40 -4.53
N TRP A 76 10.78 -28.94 -3.48
CA TRP A 76 12.24 -29.08 -3.41
C TRP A 76 12.78 -30.00 -4.51
N SER A 77 12.12 -31.13 -4.76
CA SER A 77 12.54 -32.08 -5.80
C SER A 77 12.44 -31.46 -7.20
N ILE A 78 11.45 -30.60 -7.43
CA ILE A 78 11.26 -29.88 -8.70
C ILE A 78 12.37 -28.85 -8.90
N LEU A 79 12.71 -28.09 -7.86
CA LEU A 79 13.84 -27.14 -7.90
C LEU A 79 15.17 -27.83 -8.26
N GLN A 80 15.48 -28.95 -7.61
CA GLN A 80 16.69 -29.73 -7.90
C GLN A 80 16.73 -30.18 -9.37
N LYS A 81 15.59 -30.66 -9.90
CA LYS A 81 15.49 -31.03 -11.31
C LYS A 81 15.72 -29.81 -12.22
N LEU A 82 15.16 -28.65 -11.91
CA LEU A 82 15.31 -27.44 -12.73
C LEU A 82 16.76 -26.98 -12.82
N VAL A 83 17.48 -26.96 -11.70
CA VAL A 83 18.93 -26.64 -11.68
C VAL A 83 19.70 -27.62 -12.58
N ALA A 84 19.47 -28.92 -12.41
CA ALA A 84 20.17 -29.94 -13.20
C ALA A 84 19.87 -29.86 -14.72
N HIS A 85 18.67 -29.41 -15.11
CA HIS A 85 18.35 -29.16 -16.52
C HIS A 85 18.98 -27.87 -17.04
N HIS A 86 18.98 -26.81 -16.25
CA HIS A 86 19.58 -25.52 -16.61
C HIS A 86 21.09 -25.66 -16.84
N ASP A 87 21.82 -26.29 -15.92
CA ASP A 87 23.27 -26.48 -16.02
C ASP A 87 23.67 -27.23 -17.30
N LYS A 88 22.88 -28.23 -17.72
CA LYS A 88 23.09 -28.95 -18.99
C LYS A 88 22.83 -28.11 -20.23
N SER A 89 21.87 -27.19 -20.17
CA SER A 89 21.49 -26.33 -21.30
C SER A 89 22.43 -25.14 -21.50
N ARG A 90 23.17 -24.74 -20.46
CA ARG A 90 24.02 -23.56 -20.43
C ARG A 90 25.21 -23.64 -21.38
N ASP A 91 25.67 -24.84 -21.69
CA ASP A 91 26.74 -25.10 -22.67
C ASP A 91 26.31 -24.85 -24.13
N LEU A 92 25.02 -24.66 -24.41
CA LEU A 92 24.47 -24.58 -25.77
C LEU A 92 24.00 -23.18 -26.20
N SER A 93 23.88 -22.20 -25.29
CA SER A 93 23.38 -20.86 -25.62
C SER A 93 24.48 -19.80 -25.64
N ARG A 94 24.99 -19.45 -26.83
CA ARG A 94 25.78 -18.24 -27.08
C ARG A 94 24.96 -17.24 -27.90
N ALA A 95 25.08 -15.95 -27.55
CA ALA A 95 24.58 -14.75 -28.24
C ALA A 95 23.32 -14.01 -27.67
N THR A 96 23.11 -14.00 -26.35
CA THR A 96 22.15 -13.09 -25.70
C THR A 96 22.84 -12.13 -24.73
N ASN A 97 22.37 -10.89 -24.64
CA ASN A 97 22.80 -9.89 -23.64
C ASN A 97 22.19 -10.13 -22.24
N ILE A 98 21.61 -11.32 -22.04
CA ILE A 98 21.11 -11.80 -20.76
C ILE A 98 21.78 -13.13 -20.48
N ARG A 99 22.36 -13.24 -19.29
CA ARG A 99 22.87 -14.49 -18.70
C ARG A 99 21.99 -14.84 -17.51
N THR A 100 21.63 -16.11 -17.37
CA THR A 100 20.83 -16.59 -16.25
C THR A 100 21.55 -17.68 -15.46
N HIS A 101 21.28 -17.73 -14.16
CA HIS A 101 21.80 -18.68 -13.18
C HIS A 101 20.67 -19.09 -12.25
N VAL A 102 20.68 -20.31 -11.72
CA VAL A 102 19.73 -20.75 -10.70
C VAL A 102 20.50 -21.23 -9.48
N PHE A 103 20.19 -20.68 -8.31
CA PHE A 103 20.75 -21.09 -7.02
C PHE A 103 19.60 -21.47 -6.10
N ILE A 104 19.77 -22.59 -5.39
CA ILE A 104 18.74 -23.14 -4.51
C ILE A 104 19.30 -23.36 -3.11
N GLY A 105 18.48 -23.11 -2.10
CA GLY A 105 18.77 -23.39 -0.69
C GLY A 105 17.53 -23.90 0.02
N SER A 106 17.70 -24.51 1.18
CA SER A 106 16.60 -24.99 2.03
C SER A 106 16.94 -24.84 3.50
N ASN A 107 15.93 -24.86 4.37
CA ASN A 107 16.16 -24.92 5.80
C ASN A 107 16.75 -26.28 6.21
N GLU A 108 17.91 -26.29 6.87
CA GLU A 108 18.60 -27.53 7.28
C GLU A 108 17.75 -28.43 8.21
N ASP A 109 16.92 -27.81 9.04
CA ASP A 109 16.01 -28.51 9.96
C ASP A 109 14.64 -28.81 9.36
N GLY A 110 14.40 -28.44 8.10
CA GLY A 110 13.13 -28.61 7.39
C GLY A 110 11.96 -27.81 7.97
N LYS A 111 12.18 -26.86 8.88
CA LYS A 111 11.09 -26.12 9.54
C LYS A 111 10.80 -24.80 8.87
N ALA A 112 9.53 -24.52 8.58
CA ALA A 112 9.10 -23.23 8.03
C ALA A 112 9.27 -22.07 9.02
N ARG A 113 9.80 -20.95 8.52
CA ARG A 113 10.08 -19.72 9.28
C ARG A 113 9.27 -18.52 8.79
N GLY A 114 8.57 -18.65 7.66
CA GLY A 114 7.74 -17.64 7.04
C GLY A 114 8.39 -17.01 5.82
N ALA A 115 7.57 -16.45 4.93
CA ALA A 115 8.00 -15.92 3.63
C ALA A 115 9.08 -14.82 3.74
N GLY A 116 9.03 -13.97 4.77
CA GLY A 116 10.09 -12.99 5.03
C GLY A 116 11.47 -13.62 5.27
N SER A 117 11.53 -14.70 6.08
CA SER A 117 12.79 -15.43 6.33
C SER A 117 13.27 -16.14 5.07
N ALA A 118 12.36 -16.78 4.33
CA ALA A 118 12.66 -17.42 3.05
C ALA A 118 13.26 -16.43 2.03
N ARG A 119 12.67 -15.22 1.89
CA ARG A 119 13.19 -14.16 1.01
C ARG A 119 14.58 -13.69 1.46
N ASN A 120 14.80 -13.51 2.76
CA ASN A 120 16.11 -13.11 3.27
C ASN A 120 17.18 -14.18 3.01
N ARG A 121 16.85 -15.48 3.15
CA ARG A 121 17.81 -16.56 2.86
C ARG A 121 18.07 -16.73 1.38
N ALA A 122 17.02 -16.68 0.55
CA ALA A 122 17.15 -16.64 -0.89
C ALA A 122 18.07 -15.50 -1.35
N ALA A 123 17.88 -14.29 -0.82
CA ALA A 123 18.69 -13.13 -1.16
C ALA A 123 20.19 -13.27 -0.83
N SER A 124 20.59 -14.28 -0.05
CA SER A 124 21.99 -14.57 0.29
C SER A 124 22.59 -15.75 -0.48
N LEU A 125 21.86 -16.35 -1.42
CA LEU A 125 22.31 -17.56 -2.14
C LEU A 125 23.29 -17.27 -3.28
N ARG A 126 23.39 -16.02 -3.76
CA ARG A 126 24.36 -15.68 -4.81
C ARG A 126 25.78 -15.78 -4.25
N PRO A 127 26.67 -16.66 -4.74
CA PRO A 127 27.97 -16.90 -4.11
C PRO A 127 28.84 -15.64 -3.97
N GLU A 128 28.87 -14.81 -5.00
CA GLU A 128 29.69 -13.60 -5.08
C GLU A 128 29.02 -12.33 -4.51
N TYR A 129 27.91 -12.44 -3.78
CA TYR A 129 27.11 -11.25 -3.41
C TYR A 129 27.86 -10.23 -2.55
N HIS A 130 28.73 -10.69 -1.64
CA HIS A 130 29.54 -9.80 -0.79
C HIS A 130 30.50 -8.97 -1.63
N ASP A 131 31.23 -9.61 -2.55
CA ASP A 131 32.15 -8.94 -3.46
C ASP A 131 31.41 -7.94 -4.37
N LEU A 132 30.19 -8.26 -4.79
CA LEU A 132 29.38 -7.36 -5.62
C LEU A 132 28.85 -6.16 -4.84
N LEU A 133 28.56 -6.30 -3.55
CA LEU A 133 28.12 -5.19 -2.69
C LEU A 133 29.24 -4.18 -2.41
N GLU A 134 30.49 -4.62 -2.36
CA GLU A 134 31.66 -3.75 -2.16
C GLU A 134 32.08 -3.05 -3.46
N LYS A 135 31.69 -3.60 -4.62
CA LYS A 135 31.96 -2.99 -5.92
C LYS A 135 30.91 -1.94 -6.26
N ASP A 136 31.34 -0.90 -6.96
CA ASP A 136 30.47 0.18 -7.45
C ASP A 136 29.70 -0.24 -8.73
N GLU A 137 29.06 -1.40 -8.70
CA GLU A 137 28.32 -1.99 -9.82
C GLU A 137 26.81 -1.72 -9.72
N ASP A 138 26.13 -1.76 -10.86
CA ASP A 138 24.68 -1.72 -10.89
C ASP A 138 24.11 -3.08 -10.47
N TYR A 139 23.66 -3.15 -9.21
CA TYR A 139 23.21 -4.38 -8.58
C TYR A 139 21.81 -4.21 -7.97
N PHE A 140 20.84 -4.95 -8.50
CA PHE A 140 19.43 -4.85 -8.17
C PHE A 140 18.88 -6.16 -7.63
N ILE A 141 17.84 -6.05 -6.80
CA ILE A 141 17.02 -7.18 -6.36
C ILE A 141 15.64 -7.03 -6.97
N SER A 142 15.08 -8.12 -7.50
CA SER A 142 13.70 -8.20 -7.97
C SER A 142 12.98 -9.35 -7.28
N LEU A 143 11.69 -9.16 -6.99
CA LEU A 143 10.92 -10.15 -6.24
C LEU A 143 10.01 -10.96 -7.19
N LEU A 144 9.73 -12.19 -6.79
CA LEU A 144 8.80 -13.10 -7.45
C LEU A 144 8.31 -14.14 -6.42
N ASP A 145 7.00 -14.28 -6.24
CA ASP A 145 6.43 -15.32 -5.38
C ASP A 145 6.36 -16.66 -6.14
N SER A 146 6.45 -17.78 -5.42
CA SER A 146 6.60 -19.12 -6.00
C SER A 146 5.38 -19.68 -6.73
N ASP A 147 4.29 -18.92 -6.77
CA ASP A 147 3.07 -19.21 -7.51
C ASP A 147 2.72 -18.19 -8.59
N ASP A 148 3.53 -17.16 -8.77
CA ASP A 148 3.33 -16.10 -9.76
C ASP A 148 4.21 -16.29 -11.00
N ILE A 149 3.97 -15.48 -12.04
CA ILE A 149 4.69 -15.54 -13.31
C ILE A 149 5.28 -14.17 -13.66
N MET A 150 6.56 -14.16 -13.99
CA MET A 150 7.24 -12.99 -14.54
C MET A 150 7.16 -13.00 -16.07
N HIS A 151 6.61 -11.95 -16.69
CA HIS A 151 6.59 -11.89 -18.16
C HIS A 151 7.99 -11.66 -18.75
N PRO A 152 8.24 -12.05 -20.02
CA PRO A 152 9.58 -12.12 -20.60
C PRO A 152 10.40 -10.83 -20.58
N HIS A 153 9.77 -9.66 -20.46
CA HIS A 153 10.45 -8.37 -20.56
C HIS A 153 10.50 -7.60 -19.23
N LYS A 154 10.08 -8.20 -18.10
CA LYS A 154 10.01 -7.50 -16.81
C LYS A 154 11.38 -6.96 -16.39
N ILE A 155 12.40 -7.82 -16.34
CA ILE A 155 13.73 -7.42 -15.87
C ILE A 155 14.33 -6.34 -16.76
N ALA A 156 14.25 -6.49 -18.09
CA ALA A 156 14.77 -5.50 -19.02
C ALA A 156 14.11 -4.12 -18.83
N ASN A 157 12.78 -4.06 -18.65
CA ASN A 157 12.10 -2.78 -18.41
C ASN A 157 12.46 -2.18 -17.04
N GLN A 158 12.56 -2.99 -15.98
CA GLN A 158 12.95 -2.50 -14.65
C GLN A 158 14.39 -1.97 -14.62
N VAL A 159 15.34 -2.72 -15.22
CA VAL A 159 16.73 -2.29 -15.37
C VAL A 159 16.83 -1.01 -16.19
N SER A 160 16.12 -0.93 -17.32
CA SER A 160 16.10 0.27 -18.16
C SER A 160 15.67 1.52 -17.40
N VAL A 161 14.63 1.43 -16.57
CA VAL A 161 14.17 2.54 -15.73
C VAL A 161 15.16 2.85 -14.62
N MET A 162 15.70 1.84 -13.94
CA MET A 162 16.66 2.05 -12.85
C MET A 162 17.94 2.74 -13.34
N LEU A 163 18.42 2.35 -14.52
CA LEU A 163 19.59 2.97 -15.13
C LEU A 163 19.35 4.39 -15.68
N ALA A 164 18.09 4.77 -15.93
CA ALA A 164 17.74 6.15 -16.29
C ALA A 164 17.77 7.10 -15.08
N ILE A 165 17.65 6.57 -13.87
CA ILE A 165 17.79 7.33 -12.63
C ILE A 165 19.28 7.59 -12.35
N PRO A 166 19.69 8.81 -11.94
CA PRO A 166 21.06 9.10 -11.51
C PRO A 166 21.51 8.13 -10.41
N LYS A 167 22.76 7.66 -10.49
CA LYS A 167 23.26 6.54 -9.67
C LYS A 167 23.06 6.78 -8.17
N GLU A 168 23.36 7.98 -7.71
CA GLU A 168 23.23 8.46 -6.33
C GLU A 168 21.78 8.52 -5.81
N ARG A 169 20.79 8.46 -6.71
CA ARG A 169 19.36 8.43 -6.35
C ARG A 169 18.75 7.04 -6.44
N ARG A 170 19.38 6.06 -7.11
CA ARG A 170 18.80 4.74 -7.36
C ARG A 170 18.42 4.01 -6.07
N SER A 171 19.25 4.11 -5.03
CA SER A 171 19.00 3.49 -3.73
C SER A 171 17.77 4.03 -2.99
N ASN A 172 17.22 5.15 -3.44
CA ASN A 172 15.99 5.72 -2.88
C ASN A 172 14.74 5.23 -3.60
N VAL A 173 14.84 4.55 -4.75
CA VAL A 173 13.69 4.22 -5.60
C VAL A 173 13.27 2.76 -5.44
N LEU A 174 11.99 2.55 -5.15
CA LEU A 174 11.32 1.26 -5.27
C LEU A 174 10.48 1.26 -6.54
N ILE A 175 10.79 0.35 -7.46
CA ILE A 175 10.09 0.20 -8.74
C ILE A 175 9.08 -0.95 -8.64
N GLY A 176 7.84 -0.74 -9.04
CA GLY A 176 6.87 -1.81 -9.32
C GLY A 176 6.47 -1.85 -10.79
N THR A 177 5.64 -2.81 -11.17
CA THR A 177 5.12 -2.93 -12.55
C THR A 177 3.60 -3.07 -12.55
N THR A 178 2.97 -2.71 -13.67
CA THR A 178 1.60 -3.16 -13.93
C THR A 178 1.54 -4.68 -14.06
N PHE A 179 0.39 -5.25 -13.71
CA PHE A 179 0.18 -6.70 -13.64
C PHE A 179 -1.19 -7.11 -14.16
N ASP A 180 -1.33 -8.38 -14.54
CA ASP A 180 -2.61 -9.05 -14.72
C ASP A 180 -2.78 -10.22 -13.73
N ARG A 181 -3.85 -11.00 -13.91
CA ARG A 181 -4.22 -12.07 -12.99
C ARG A 181 -4.59 -13.34 -13.74
N ILE A 182 -4.28 -14.46 -13.10
CA ILE A 182 -4.66 -15.81 -13.51
C ILE A 182 -5.60 -16.38 -12.44
N PRO A 183 -6.85 -16.76 -12.77
CA PRO A 183 -7.51 -16.55 -14.06
C PRO A 183 -7.84 -15.08 -14.31
N LYS A 184 -7.96 -14.72 -15.60
CA LYS A 184 -8.27 -13.36 -16.04
C LYS A 184 -9.58 -12.87 -15.41
N GLY A 185 -9.60 -11.61 -14.99
CA GLY A 185 -10.78 -10.99 -14.35
C GLY A 185 -10.90 -11.20 -12.84
N SER A 186 -10.04 -12.03 -12.23
CA SER A 186 -9.93 -12.11 -10.76
C SER A 186 -9.70 -10.72 -10.16
N THR A 187 -10.47 -10.36 -9.14
CA THR A 187 -10.38 -9.06 -8.43
C THR A 187 -10.20 -7.83 -9.35
N TRP A 188 -10.80 -7.82 -10.54
CA TRP A 188 -10.49 -6.87 -11.62
C TRP A 188 -10.54 -5.39 -11.23
N HIS A 189 -11.48 -5.00 -10.35
CA HIS A 189 -11.57 -3.63 -9.86
C HIS A 189 -10.29 -3.19 -9.14
N TYR A 190 -9.68 -4.09 -8.37
CA TYR A 190 -8.45 -3.85 -7.64
C TYR A 190 -7.25 -3.76 -8.60
N SER A 191 -7.14 -4.69 -9.56
CA SER A 191 -6.10 -4.63 -10.59
C SER A 191 -6.19 -3.35 -11.43
N LYS A 192 -7.40 -2.94 -11.81
CA LYS A 192 -7.63 -1.70 -12.56
C LYS A 192 -7.18 -0.48 -11.75
N TRP A 193 -7.56 -0.41 -10.48
CA TRP A 193 -7.12 0.69 -9.59
C TRP A 193 -5.60 0.72 -9.45
N ALA A 194 -4.97 -0.39 -9.05
CA ALA A 194 -3.52 -0.46 -8.81
C ALA A 194 -2.70 -0.11 -10.07
N ASN A 195 -3.09 -0.62 -11.24
CA ASN A 195 -2.42 -0.31 -12.50
C ASN A 195 -2.64 1.15 -12.98
N SER A 196 -3.67 1.83 -12.49
CA SER A 196 -4.02 3.20 -12.90
C SER A 196 -3.40 4.30 -12.04
N LEU A 197 -2.83 3.95 -10.87
CA LEU A 197 -2.21 4.93 -9.98
C LEU A 197 -1.10 5.66 -10.73
N SER A 198 -1.06 7.00 -10.66
CA SER A 198 0.10 7.79 -11.09
C SER A 198 1.17 7.80 -9.99
N ASP A 199 2.40 8.19 -10.33
CA ASP A 199 3.51 8.18 -9.37
C ASP A 199 3.23 9.09 -8.17
N ASN A 200 2.54 10.23 -8.38
CA ASN A 200 2.05 11.07 -7.29
C ASN A 200 1.00 10.34 -6.42
N ARG A 201 0.04 9.62 -7.02
CA ARG A 201 -0.95 8.84 -6.25
C ARG A 201 -0.31 7.72 -5.44
N LEU A 202 0.79 7.11 -5.91
CA LEU A 202 1.53 6.12 -5.14
C LEU A 202 1.97 6.68 -3.78
N ALA A 203 2.46 7.92 -3.75
CA ALA A 203 2.91 8.60 -2.54
C ALA A 203 1.74 9.09 -1.67
N LEU A 204 0.70 9.66 -2.28
CA LEU A 204 -0.46 10.21 -1.56
C LEU A 204 -1.34 9.13 -0.93
N GLU A 205 -1.39 7.93 -1.52
CA GLU A 205 -2.23 6.82 -1.06
C GLU A 205 -1.48 5.80 -0.19
N LYS A 206 -0.24 6.08 0.21
CA LYS A 206 0.62 5.15 0.98
C LYS A 206 0.01 4.65 2.29
N PHE A 207 -0.89 5.42 2.91
CA PHE A 207 -1.61 5.03 4.13
C PHE A 207 -2.96 4.34 3.88
N ARG A 208 -3.37 4.19 2.62
CA ARG A 208 -4.55 3.42 2.23
C ARG A 208 -4.20 1.98 1.94
N GLU A 209 -3.09 1.77 1.24
CA GLU A 209 -2.66 0.47 0.76
C GLU A 209 -1.16 0.47 0.43
N ILE A 210 -0.58 -0.71 0.25
CA ILE A 210 0.69 -0.83 -0.45
C ILE A 210 0.45 -0.45 -1.92
N THR A 211 0.93 0.72 -2.34
CA THR A 211 0.57 1.30 -3.65
C THR A 211 1.38 0.75 -4.83
N LEU A 212 2.53 0.13 -4.56
CA LEU A 212 3.23 -0.76 -5.49
C LEU A 212 3.03 -2.19 -5.02
N LEU A 213 2.34 -3.03 -5.78
CA LEU A 213 2.05 -4.37 -5.28
C LEU A 213 3.29 -5.26 -5.23
N HIS A 214 3.52 -5.88 -4.08
CA HIS A 214 4.45 -6.98 -3.94
C HIS A 214 3.88 -8.24 -4.63
N PRO A 215 4.66 -9.06 -5.38
CA PRO A 215 6.11 -9.03 -5.52
C PRO A 215 6.60 -8.33 -6.80
N THR A 216 5.88 -7.35 -7.38
CA THR A 216 6.36 -6.69 -8.63
C THR A 216 7.68 -5.91 -8.46
N TRP A 217 8.19 -5.81 -7.24
CA TRP A 217 9.24 -4.88 -6.84
C TRP A 217 10.59 -5.13 -7.51
N MET A 218 11.30 -4.03 -7.74
CA MET A 218 12.75 -3.97 -7.92
C MET A 218 13.31 -2.79 -7.12
N MET A 219 14.43 -3.00 -6.44
CA MET A 219 15.19 -1.95 -5.74
C MET A 219 16.69 -2.25 -5.86
N THR A 220 17.56 -1.33 -5.45
CA THR A 220 19.00 -1.63 -5.37
C THR A 220 19.28 -2.65 -4.27
N ARG A 221 20.29 -3.49 -4.49
CA ARG A 221 20.76 -4.43 -3.46
C ARG A 221 21.25 -3.67 -2.22
N GLU A 222 21.90 -2.52 -2.42
CA GLU A 222 22.28 -1.59 -1.37
C GLU A 222 21.09 -1.17 -0.50
N ARG A 223 19.96 -0.75 -1.11
CA ARG A 223 18.76 -0.35 -0.36
C ARG A 223 18.20 -1.51 0.44
N PHE A 224 18.11 -2.71 -0.15
CA PHE A 224 17.66 -3.90 0.58
C PHE A 224 18.54 -4.21 1.80
N HIS A 225 19.87 -4.06 1.66
CA HIS A 225 20.83 -4.23 2.74
C HIS A 225 20.67 -3.15 3.83
N GLN A 226 20.53 -1.88 3.44
CA GLN A 226 20.28 -0.74 4.35
C GLN A 226 19.00 -0.94 5.19
N LEU A 227 17.96 -1.54 4.61
CA LEU A 227 16.72 -1.85 5.32
C LEU A 227 16.83 -3.10 6.22
N GLY A 228 17.90 -3.88 6.06
CA GLY A 228 18.13 -5.14 6.78
C GLY A 228 17.18 -6.26 6.34
N GLY A 229 16.69 -6.21 5.09
CA GLY A 229 15.75 -7.18 4.53
C GLY A 229 14.36 -7.19 5.18
N TYR A 230 13.67 -8.31 5.06
CA TYR A 230 12.37 -8.54 5.70
C TYR A 230 12.54 -8.75 7.20
N ILE A 231 11.54 -8.35 7.98
CA ILE A 231 11.50 -8.65 9.42
C ILE A 231 11.25 -10.16 9.63
N GLU A 232 11.97 -10.78 10.56
CA GLU A 232 11.90 -12.22 10.84
C GLU A 232 11.42 -12.51 12.27
N THR A 233 11.00 -13.74 12.58
CA THR A 233 10.62 -14.06 13.98
C THR A 233 11.79 -14.17 14.94
N SER A 234 13.00 -14.45 14.46
CA SER A 234 14.21 -14.40 15.29
C SER A 234 14.44 -13.01 15.89
N ASP A 235 13.99 -11.98 15.19
CA ASP A 235 14.02 -10.59 15.65
C ASP A 235 13.15 -10.33 16.88
N PHE A 236 12.21 -11.24 17.17
CA PHE A 236 11.34 -11.11 18.33
C PHE A 236 12.09 -11.29 19.65
N ASP A 237 13.05 -12.23 19.67
CA ASP A 237 13.80 -12.66 20.86
C ASP A 237 15.10 -11.86 21.07
N SER A 238 15.50 -11.05 20.08
CA SER A 238 16.66 -10.17 20.24
C SER A 238 16.29 -8.93 21.04
N ASP A 239 16.83 -8.80 22.27
CA ASP A 239 16.75 -7.58 23.08
C ASP A 239 17.44 -6.37 22.40
N GLU A 240 18.25 -6.61 21.37
CA GLU A 240 18.96 -5.60 20.57
C GLU A 240 18.14 -4.99 19.42
N PHE A 241 16.86 -5.35 19.27
CA PHE A 241 16.01 -4.87 18.18
C PHE A 241 15.67 -3.37 18.33
N GLY A 242 16.58 -2.52 17.87
CA GLY A 242 16.48 -1.06 17.90
C GLY A 242 17.74 -0.32 18.35
N GLN A 243 18.77 -1.01 18.89
CA GLN A 243 19.99 -0.33 19.35
C GLN A 243 21.07 -0.24 18.26
N ASN A 244 21.20 -1.25 17.41
CA ASN A 244 22.29 -1.30 16.41
C ASN A 244 21.96 -0.65 15.05
N ASN A 245 20.72 -0.21 14.81
CA ASN A 245 20.37 0.46 13.55
C ASN A 245 19.30 1.54 13.75
N LYS A 246 19.64 2.61 14.51
CA LYS A 246 18.78 3.78 14.76
C LYS A 246 18.21 4.43 13.49
N ASN A 247 18.77 4.13 12.32
CA ASN A 247 18.41 4.72 11.04
C ASN A 247 17.36 3.92 10.23
N VAL A 248 16.92 2.75 10.71
CA VAL A 248 15.99 1.88 9.98
C VAL A 248 14.60 1.92 10.62
N TYR A 249 13.59 2.33 9.85
CA TYR A 249 12.21 2.26 10.33
C TYR A 249 11.71 0.82 10.36
N ARG A 250 11.78 0.20 11.54
CA ARG A 250 11.18 -1.12 11.77
C ARG A 250 9.83 -0.97 12.44
N LEU A 251 8.79 -1.13 11.64
CA LEU A 251 7.41 -1.04 12.10
C LEU A 251 7.10 -2.26 12.99
N ARG A 252 7.21 -2.12 14.32
CA ARG A 252 6.81 -3.12 15.34
C ARG A 252 5.71 -2.56 16.25
N MET A 253 4.71 -3.38 16.57
CA MET A 253 3.62 -3.02 17.49
C MET A 253 3.99 -3.35 18.94
N LYS A 254 3.47 -2.57 19.89
CA LYS A 254 3.66 -2.80 21.35
C LYS A 254 3.32 -4.23 21.79
N TYR A 255 2.38 -4.87 21.09
CA TYR A 255 1.89 -6.22 21.38
C TYR A 255 2.09 -7.18 20.20
N ASP A 256 3.10 -6.96 19.35
CA ASP A 256 3.46 -7.98 18.36
C ASP A 256 3.77 -9.31 19.07
N THR A 257 3.41 -10.42 18.44
CA THR A 257 3.83 -11.78 18.80
C THR A 257 4.70 -12.33 17.67
N LYS A 258 5.33 -13.50 17.86
CA LYS A 258 6.02 -14.19 16.76
C LYS A 258 5.10 -14.40 15.55
N ASP A 259 3.84 -14.78 15.78
CA ASP A 259 2.88 -15.00 14.70
C ASP A 259 2.51 -13.71 13.95
N THR A 260 2.26 -12.60 14.66
CA THR A 260 1.90 -11.33 13.98
C THR A 260 3.10 -10.67 13.31
N LEU A 261 4.32 -10.97 13.75
CA LEU A 261 5.55 -10.47 13.14
C LEU A 261 5.82 -11.12 11.78
N ARG A 262 5.39 -12.38 11.59
CA ARG A 262 5.44 -13.08 10.28
C ARG A 262 4.47 -12.54 9.25
N LEU A 263 3.51 -11.71 9.66
CA LEU A 263 2.46 -11.19 8.79
C LEU A 263 2.76 -9.76 8.35
N ALA A 264 2.27 -9.43 7.15
CA ALA A 264 2.40 -8.10 6.54
C ALA A 264 3.85 -7.65 6.43
N GLU A 265 4.77 -8.58 6.15
CA GLU A 265 6.19 -8.32 5.99
C GLU A 265 6.47 -7.37 4.81
N ASP A 266 5.64 -7.44 3.78
CA ASP A 266 5.61 -6.52 2.64
C ASP A 266 5.24 -5.10 3.07
N LEU A 267 4.16 -4.91 3.83
CA LEU A 267 3.76 -3.59 4.35
C LEU A 267 4.84 -2.98 5.24
N ARG A 268 5.47 -3.81 6.07
CA ARG A 268 6.56 -3.36 6.96
C ARG A 268 7.78 -2.93 6.15
N LEU A 269 8.20 -3.70 5.15
CA LEU A 269 9.31 -3.34 4.27
C LEU A 269 8.99 -2.12 3.39
N PHE A 270 7.75 -1.99 2.92
CA PHE A 270 7.27 -0.84 2.15
C PHE A 270 7.44 0.47 2.95
N TYR A 271 6.98 0.49 4.20
CA TYR A 271 7.17 1.67 5.05
C TYR A 271 8.62 1.86 5.48
N ALA A 272 9.37 0.78 5.70
CA ALA A 272 10.81 0.88 5.96
C ALA A 272 11.52 1.61 4.80
N HIS A 273 11.21 1.25 3.55
CA HIS A 273 11.73 1.93 2.36
C HIS A 273 11.32 3.41 2.31
N LEU A 274 10.04 3.71 2.47
CA LEU A 274 9.52 5.08 2.36
C LEU A 274 10.15 6.03 3.37
N PHE A 275 10.39 5.56 4.58
CA PHE A 275 10.82 6.41 5.69
C PHE A 275 12.30 6.31 6.02
N TYR A 276 13.08 5.52 5.27
CA TYR A 276 14.53 5.47 5.43
C TYR A 276 15.22 6.74 4.86
N PRO A 277 16.30 7.24 5.48
CA PRO A 277 16.72 6.91 6.84
C PRO A 277 15.74 7.51 7.82
N PHE A 278 15.31 6.71 8.78
CA PHE A 278 14.38 7.14 9.82
C PHE A 278 15.15 7.50 11.07
N ASN A 279 14.98 8.72 11.58
CA ASN A 279 15.63 9.16 12.81
C ASN A 279 14.59 9.64 13.83
N HIS A 280 14.67 9.16 15.06
CA HIS A 280 13.77 9.58 16.15
C HIS A 280 14.12 10.96 16.73
N GLU A 281 15.38 11.37 16.63
CA GLU A 281 15.92 12.61 17.18
C GLU A 281 15.78 13.78 16.19
N THR A 282 15.90 13.51 14.88
CA THR A 282 15.79 14.53 13.84
C THR A 282 14.61 14.25 12.89
N PRO A 283 13.80 15.28 12.55
CA PRO A 283 12.70 15.13 11.61
C PRO A 283 13.25 15.02 10.17
N SER A 284 13.57 13.80 9.74
CA SER A 284 13.77 13.47 8.32
C SER A 284 12.45 12.92 7.75
N PRO A 285 11.94 13.39 6.60
CA PRO A 285 10.74 12.84 5.97
C PRO A 285 10.96 11.43 5.37
N GLY A 286 12.17 10.89 5.43
CA GLY A 286 12.60 9.77 4.61
C GLY A 286 12.87 10.22 3.18
N ASN A 287 13.58 9.39 2.42
CA ASN A 287 13.91 9.67 1.02
C ASN A 287 13.35 8.63 0.06
N GLY A 288 12.53 7.68 0.53
CA GLY A 288 12.00 6.62 -0.31
C GLY A 288 11.03 7.15 -1.37
N GLU A 289 11.35 6.86 -2.63
CA GLU A 289 10.57 7.18 -3.82
C GLU A 289 9.91 5.90 -4.36
N LEU A 290 8.75 6.06 -5.02
CA LEU A 290 7.98 4.99 -5.64
C LEU A 290 7.83 5.27 -7.13
N LYS A 291 8.06 4.26 -7.97
CA LYS A 291 7.88 4.37 -9.43
C LYS A 291 7.14 3.16 -9.98
N LEU A 292 6.10 3.39 -10.80
CA LEU A 292 5.33 2.32 -11.44
C LEU A 292 5.64 2.25 -12.94
N ILE A 293 6.16 1.11 -13.38
CA ILE A 293 6.39 0.86 -14.81
C ILE A 293 5.08 0.45 -15.48
N ARG A 294 4.72 1.23 -16.50
CA ARG A 294 3.56 0.99 -17.36
C ARG A 294 4.03 0.61 -18.75
N THR A 295 3.44 -0.45 -19.29
CA THR A 295 3.69 -0.98 -20.62
C THR A 295 2.35 -1.34 -21.26
N PHE A 296 2.31 -1.49 -22.58
CA PHE A 296 1.08 -1.85 -23.28
C PHE A 296 0.51 -3.18 -22.76
N ASN A 297 1.37 -4.18 -22.62
CA ASN A 297 1.06 -5.41 -21.91
C ASN A 297 1.65 -5.36 -20.50
N PRO A 298 0.96 -5.89 -19.47
CA PRO A 298 1.54 -6.06 -18.14
C PRO A 298 2.89 -6.80 -18.15
N LEU A 299 3.67 -6.67 -17.08
CA LEU A 299 4.98 -7.33 -16.94
C LEU A 299 4.98 -8.47 -15.90
N PHE A 300 3.84 -8.72 -15.28
CA PHE A 300 3.70 -9.69 -14.21
C PHE A 300 2.28 -10.27 -14.18
N SER A 301 2.14 -11.56 -13.87
CA SER A 301 0.85 -12.20 -13.63
C SER A 301 0.79 -12.72 -12.20
N TYR A 302 -0.23 -12.27 -11.47
CA TYR A 302 -0.57 -12.82 -10.16
C TYR A 302 -1.48 -14.04 -10.30
N ARG A 303 -1.11 -15.16 -9.69
CA ARG A 303 -2.01 -16.31 -9.58
C ARG A 303 -2.95 -16.11 -8.41
N HIS A 304 -4.22 -15.92 -8.72
CA HIS A 304 -5.25 -15.85 -7.70
C HIS A 304 -5.70 -17.26 -7.32
N ARG A 305 -5.34 -17.68 -6.11
CA ARG A 305 -5.88 -18.89 -5.49
C ARG A 305 -6.99 -18.51 -4.52
N GLU A 306 -8.24 -18.82 -4.87
CA GLU A 306 -9.39 -18.54 -4.00
C GLU A 306 -9.22 -19.29 -2.66
N GLY A 307 -9.40 -18.57 -1.55
CA GLY A 307 -9.29 -19.14 -0.19
C GLY A 307 -7.86 -19.41 0.32
N GLN A 308 -6.82 -19.27 -0.52
CA GLN A 308 -5.42 -19.54 -0.13
C GLN A 308 -4.55 -18.28 -0.02
N SER A 309 -5.12 -17.10 -0.28
CA SER A 309 -4.38 -15.84 -0.17
C SER A 309 -4.06 -15.48 1.28
N GLN A 310 -2.78 -15.22 1.59
CA GLN A 310 -2.36 -14.67 2.90
C GLN A 310 -3.04 -13.34 3.25
N SER A 311 -3.48 -12.57 2.25
CA SER A 311 -4.25 -11.35 2.51
C SER A 311 -5.63 -11.62 3.13
N ALA A 312 -6.16 -12.84 3.00
CA ALA A 312 -7.42 -13.25 3.63
C ALA A 312 -7.24 -13.71 5.09
N SER A 313 -6.08 -14.28 5.43
CA SER A 313 -5.71 -14.72 6.80
C SER A 313 -5.15 -13.58 7.64
N THR A 314 -4.55 -12.55 7.02
CA THR A 314 -3.96 -11.42 7.74
C THR A 314 -5.04 -10.58 8.45
N PRO A 315 -4.96 -10.39 9.78
CA PRO A 315 -5.96 -9.64 10.51
C PRO A 315 -6.05 -8.18 10.03
N ARG A 316 -7.23 -7.74 9.60
CA ARG A 316 -7.46 -6.33 9.20
C ARG A 316 -7.05 -5.33 10.28
N LYS A 317 -7.21 -5.70 11.55
CA LYS A 317 -6.81 -4.89 12.70
C LYS A 317 -5.29 -4.72 12.79
N LEU A 318 -4.52 -5.74 12.42
CA LEU A 318 -3.05 -5.64 12.35
C LEU A 318 -2.63 -4.64 11.27
N LEU A 319 -3.16 -4.78 10.04
CA LEU A 319 -2.87 -3.85 8.94
C LEU A 319 -3.22 -2.41 9.32
N LEU A 320 -4.42 -2.21 9.89
CA LEU A 320 -4.87 -0.91 10.38
C LEU A 320 -3.89 -0.32 11.41
N GLN A 321 -3.47 -1.13 12.39
CA GLN A 321 -2.54 -0.71 13.44
C GLN A 321 -1.16 -0.35 12.89
N LEU A 322 -0.64 -1.14 11.95
CA LEU A 322 0.62 -0.88 11.26
C LEU A 322 0.57 0.44 10.49
N ARG A 323 -0.48 0.67 9.69
CA ARG A 323 -0.65 1.93 8.96
C ARG A 323 -0.87 3.12 9.91
N ALA A 324 -1.64 2.95 10.99
CA ALA A 324 -1.86 4.00 11.98
C ALA A 324 -0.56 4.36 12.71
N LYS A 325 0.26 3.37 13.06
CA LYS A 325 1.59 3.61 13.63
C LYS A 325 2.49 4.36 12.64
N ALA A 326 2.57 3.92 11.40
CA ALA A 326 3.31 4.62 10.35
C ALA A 326 2.84 6.07 10.20
N PHE A 327 1.53 6.31 10.17
CA PHE A 327 0.94 7.64 10.09
C PHE A 327 1.30 8.51 11.30
N VAL A 328 1.19 7.97 12.52
CA VAL A 328 1.55 8.70 13.75
C VAL A 328 3.03 9.07 13.74
N ASP A 329 3.91 8.08 13.54
CA ASP A 329 5.36 8.26 13.65
C ASP A 329 5.90 9.26 12.61
N THR A 330 5.28 9.33 11.43
CA THR A 330 5.83 10.05 10.28
C THR A 330 5.11 11.34 9.94
N ILE A 331 3.82 11.44 10.29
CA ILE A 331 3.01 12.65 10.05
C ILE A 331 2.74 13.36 11.38
N ILE A 332 1.98 12.74 12.29
CA ILE A 332 1.49 13.43 13.51
C ILE A 332 2.64 13.86 14.42
N SER A 333 3.63 13.00 14.64
CA SER A 333 4.73 13.26 15.56
C SER A 333 5.75 14.26 15.03
N ARG A 334 5.82 14.46 13.70
CA ARG A 334 6.89 15.22 13.05
C ARG A 334 6.46 16.56 12.50
N ASP A 335 5.27 16.66 11.92
CA ASP A 335 4.77 17.90 11.34
C ASP A 335 4.06 18.76 12.39
N GLU A 336 4.56 19.98 12.60
CA GLU A 336 4.04 20.95 13.56
C GLU A 336 2.54 21.24 13.35
N LYS A 337 2.04 21.18 12.09
CA LYS A 337 0.62 21.41 11.78
C LYS A 337 -0.31 20.45 12.53
N TRP A 338 0.18 19.26 12.87
CA TRP A 338 -0.60 18.19 13.49
C TRP A 338 -0.55 18.19 15.01
N LYS A 339 0.43 18.88 15.62
CA LYS A 339 0.65 18.87 17.08
C LYS A 339 -0.42 19.61 17.88
N HIS A 340 -1.15 20.53 17.25
CA HIS A 340 -2.23 21.28 17.91
C HIS A 340 -3.60 20.61 17.79
N GLY A 341 -3.69 19.54 17.00
CA GLY A 341 -4.88 18.74 16.82
C GLY A 341 -5.21 18.48 15.35
N PHE A 342 -6.08 17.51 15.11
CA PHE A 342 -6.53 17.16 13.77
C PHE A 342 -7.98 16.64 13.79
N ILE A 343 -8.54 16.47 12.60
CA ILE A 343 -9.93 16.06 12.37
C ILE A 343 -9.96 14.71 11.66
N ILE A 344 -10.88 13.83 12.05
CA ILE A 344 -11.13 12.57 11.34
C ILE A 344 -12.38 12.74 10.48
N TRP A 345 -12.25 12.62 9.16
CA TRP A 345 -13.39 12.54 8.26
C TRP A 345 -13.89 11.10 8.16
N GLY A 346 -15.13 10.90 8.60
CA GLY A 346 -15.84 9.62 8.59
C GLY A 346 -16.18 9.17 10.01
N ALA A 347 -17.35 9.56 10.51
CA ALA A 347 -17.87 9.11 11.82
C ALA A 347 -18.46 7.67 11.78
N GLY A 348 -18.03 6.87 10.80
CA GLY A 348 -18.45 5.49 10.55
C GLY A 348 -17.55 4.45 11.24
N ARG A 349 -17.63 3.21 10.76
CA ARG A 349 -16.79 2.10 11.27
C ARG A 349 -15.30 2.43 11.12
N ASP A 350 -14.87 2.77 9.91
CA ASP A 350 -13.44 2.84 9.58
C ASP A 350 -12.74 4.01 10.30
N GLY A 351 -13.36 5.20 10.36
CA GLY A 351 -12.82 6.32 11.14
C GLY A 351 -12.80 6.09 12.66
N LYS A 352 -13.79 5.34 13.20
CA LYS A 352 -13.78 4.94 14.63
C LYS A 352 -12.70 3.89 14.92
N GLU A 353 -12.45 2.97 14.00
CA GLU A 353 -11.37 1.99 14.14
C GLU A 353 -10.00 2.66 14.00
N PHE A 354 -9.83 3.62 13.09
CA PHE A 354 -8.62 4.46 13.04
C PHE A 354 -8.38 5.16 14.38
N PHE A 355 -9.39 5.84 14.95
CA PHE A 355 -9.28 6.45 16.28
C PHE A 355 -8.84 5.46 17.36
N LYS A 356 -9.40 4.24 17.37
CA LYS A 356 -9.01 3.21 18.35
C LYS A 356 -7.59 2.69 18.15
N ALA A 357 -7.09 2.68 16.92
CA ALA A 357 -5.74 2.23 16.59
C ALA A 357 -4.66 3.26 16.99
N LEU A 358 -5.03 4.52 17.21
CA LEU A 358 -4.11 5.56 17.65
C LEU A 358 -3.62 5.33 19.10
N PRO A 359 -2.36 5.67 19.42
CA PRO A 359 -1.90 5.77 20.80
C PRO A 359 -2.62 6.92 21.54
N GLU A 360 -2.69 6.85 22.88
CA GLU A 360 -3.43 7.83 23.69
C GLU A 360 -2.97 9.27 23.49
N CYS A 361 -1.66 9.49 23.27
CA CYS A 361 -1.12 10.81 22.93
C CYS A 361 -1.75 11.36 21.64
N ALA A 362 -1.86 10.57 20.58
CA ALA A 362 -2.50 10.98 19.33
C ALA A 362 -4.04 11.06 19.45
N LYS A 363 -4.69 10.18 20.23
CA LYS A 363 -6.15 10.26 20.48
C LYS A 363 -6.54 11.61 21.10
N SER A 364 -5.73 12.16 22.01
CA SER A 364 -5.98 13.47 22.64
C SER A 364 -5.90 14.67 21.67
N LEU A 365 -5.28 14.48 20.50
CA LEU A 365 -5.17 15.49 19.45
C LEU A 365 -6.42 15.54 18.55
N VAL A 366 -7.29 14.52 18.58
CA VAL A 366 -8.49 14.48 17.75
C VAL A 366 -9.53 15.48 18.26
N LYS A 367 -9.82 16.51 17.46
CA LYS A 367 -10.74 17.60 17.85
C LYS A 367 -12.17 17.39 17.38
N ALA A 368 -12.37 16.68 16.28
CA ALA A 368 -13.71 16.39 15.76
C ALA A 368 -13.70 15.16 14.84
N PHE A 369 -14.88 14.56 14.70
CA PHE A 369 -15.25 13.80 13.52
C PHE A 369 -16.05 14.69 12.58
N VAL A 370 -15.84 14.54 11.27
CA VAL A 370 -16.71 15.15 10.24
C VAL A 370 -17.42 14.08 9.41
N ASP A 371 -18.64 14.37 8.98
CA ASP A 371 -19.41 13.47 8.11
C ASP A 371 -20.40 14.27 7.23
N VAL A 372 -21.04 13.56 6.29
CA VAL A 372 -22.13 14.07 5.44
C VAL A 372 -23.47 13.39 5.74
N ASP A 373 -23.47 12.41 6.65
CA ASP A 373 -24.68 11.70 7.07
C ASP A 373 -25.37 12.45 8.23
N GLU A 374 -26.56 12.99 7.96
CA GLU A 374 -27.41 13.72 8.93
C GLU A 374 -27.60 12.92 10.23
N LYS A 375 -27.80 11.59 10.15
CA LYS A 375 -28.03 10.77 11.35
C LYS A 375 -26.78 10.73 12.23
N LYS A 376 -25.59 10.63 11.64
CA LYS A 376 -24.33 10.65 12.41
C LYS A 376 -24.08 12.02 13.03
N ILE A 377 -24.33 13.09 12.29
CA ILE A 377 -24.18 14.47 12.78
C ILE A 377 -25.10 14.72 13.98
N LEU A 378 -26.35 14.24 13.91
CA LEU A 378 -27.34 14.40 14.98
C LEU A 378 -27.03 13.57 16.23
N THR A 379 -26.17 12.55 16.16
CA THR A 379 -25.67 11.89 17.39
C THR A 379 -24.86 12.83 18.28
N GLY A 380 -24.33 13.92 17.70
CA GLY A 380 -23.62 14.99 18.39
C GLY A 380 -22.20 14.64 18.81
N TYR A 381 -21.97 13.45 19.36
CA TYR A 381 -20.68 13.04 19.90
C TYR A 381 -20.35 11.58 19.65
N TYR A 382 -19.09 11.31 19.37
CA TYR A 382 -18.49 10.00 19.61
C TYR A 382 -17.94 9.96 21.04
N SER A 383 -18.42 9.01 21.85
CA SER A 383 -18.00 8.83 23.24
C SER A 383 -17.39 7.45 23.44
N VAL A 384 -16.14 7.40 23.90
CA VAL A 384 -15.42 6.15 24.17
C VAL A 384 -14.56 6.28 25.43
N PRO A 385 -14.51 5.27 26.32
CA PRO A 385 -13.64 5.32 27.49
C PRO A 385 -12.17 5.52 27.11
N LYS A 386 -11.43 6.29 27.89
CA LYS A 386 -9.96 6.33 27.78
C LYS A 386 -9.38 4.98 28.23
N GLU A 387 -8.34 4.53 27.56
CA GLU A 387 -7.63 3.34 28.00
C GLU A 387 -6.82 3.67 29.27
N VAL A 388 -6.79 2.75 30.23
CA VAL A 388 -5.97 2.89 31.44
C VAL A 388 -4.67 2.16 31.20
N ASP A 389 -3.53 2.84 31.33
CA ASP A 389 -2.23 2.20 31.18
C ASP A 389 -2.10 1.03 32.19
N GLN A 390 -1.78 -0.16 31.70
CA GLN A 390 -1.75 -1.38 32.50
C GLN A 390 -0.63 -1.40 33.56
N GLY A 391 0.28 -0.40 33.57
CA GLY A 391 1.33 -0.22 34.57
C GLY A 391 0.83 0.22 35.94
N ASP A 392 -0.35 0.85 36.02
CA ASP A 392 -0.93 1.38 37.26
C ASP A 392 -1.99 0.44 37.87
N LYS A 393 -1.79 -0.88 37.75
CA LYS A 393 -2.66 -1.88 38.39
C LYS A 393 -2.46 -2.02 39.90
N LYS A 394 -1.76 -1.10 40.57
CA LYS A 394 -1.76 -1.02 42.03
C LYS A 394 -2.77 0.05 42.47
N ILE A 395 -3.89 -0.45 43.01
CA ILE A 395 -4.99 0.28 43.67
C ILE A 395 -5.93 0.99 42.68
N VAL A 396 -6.76 0.21 41.97
CA VAL A 396 -7.95 0.77 41.29
C VAL A 396 -9.03 1.01 42.35
N ASP A 397 -9.13 2.26 42.77
CA ASP A 397 -10.22 2.77 43.58
C ASP A 397 -11.55 2.57 42.81
N LYS A 398 -12.41 1.65 43.27
CA LYS A 398 -13.66 1.24 42.57
C LYS A 398 -14.68 2.38 42.35
N LYS A 399 -14.38 3.60 42.83
CA LYS A 399 -15.24 4.80 42.72
C LYS A 399 -14.75 5.86 41.71
N LYS A 400 -13.59 5.72 41.08
CA LYS A 400 -13.13 6.70 40.07
C LYS A 400 -13.90 6.51 38.76
N LYS A 401 -14.69 7.52 38.37
CA LYS A 401 -15.44 7.55 37.11
C LYS A 401 -14.44 7.44 35.95
N LYS A 402 -14.58 6.44 35.07
CA LYS A 402 -13.71 6.28 33.90
C LYS A 402 -13.77 7.56 33.06
N GLU A 403 -12.61 8.14 32.76
CA GLU A 403 -12.53 9.25 31.82
C GLU A 403 -12.99 8.79 30.44
N ILE A 404 -13.67 9.68 29.72
CA ILE A 404 -14.27 9.40 28.41
C ILE A 404 -13.76 10.44 27.42
N TYR A 405 -13.29 9.99 26.27
CA TYR A 405 -13.17 10.86 25.09
C TYR A 405 -14.56 11.22 24.62
N LYS A 406 -14.87 12.51 24.60
CA LYS A 406 -16.14 13.03 24.09
C LYS A 406 -15.85 13.96 22.91
N ILE A 407 -15.88 13.40 21.70
CA ILE A 407 -15.43 14.07 20.48
C ILE A 407 -16.65 14.48 19.65
N PRO A 408 -16.81 15.76 19.27
CA PRO A 408 -17.98 16.19 18.51
C PRO A 408 -18.01 15.59 17.11
N ILE A 409 -19.22 15.34 16.59
CA ILE A 409 -19.47 14.98 15.19
C ILE A 409 -20.16 16.16 14.52
N ILE A 410 -19.50 16.73 13.51
CA ILE A 410 -19.95 17.95 12.83
C ILE A 410 -20.03 17.73 11.30
N HIS A 411 -20.75 18.61 10.61
CA HIS A 411 -20.82 18.58 9.15
C HIS A 411 -19.50 19.06 8.51
N PHE A 412 -19.10 18.46 7.39
CA PHE A 412 -17.81 18.77 6.73
C PHE A 412 -17.67 20.23 6.28
N SER A 413 -18.78 20.94 6.03
CA SER A 413 -18.70 22.36 5.65
C SER A 413 -17.98 23.21 6.70
N LEU A 414 -18.08 22.85 7.98
CA LEU A 414 -17.47 23.58 9.10
C LEU A 414 -15.93 23.54 9.12
N ILE A 415 -15.31 22.68 8.29
CA ILE A 415 -13.85 22.55 8.21
C ILE A 415 -13.25 23.22 6.97
N ALA A 416 -14.08 23.73 6.06
CA ALA A 416 -13.61 24.43 4.86
C ALA A 416 -12.80 25.69 5.24
N SER A 417 -11.60 25.85 4.67
CA SER A 417 -10.67 26.96 4.95
C SER A 417 -11.29 28.31 4.58
N CYS A 418 -11.78 28.42 3.34
CA CYS A 418 -12.33 29.65 2.78
C CYS A 418 -13.72 29.93 3.37
N LYS A 419 -13.91 31.17 3.86
CA LYS A 419 -15.17 31.62 4.47
C LYS A 419 -16.35 31.50 3.48
N ASP A 420 -16.20 32.01 2.27
CA ASP A 420 -17.27 32.01 1.27
C ASP A 420 -17.68 30.59 0.88
N THR A 421 -16.70 29.71 0.66
CA THR A 421 -16.97 28.29 0.39
C THR A 421 -17.67 27.63 1.56
N ARG A 422 -17.21 27.89 2.79
CA ARG A 422 -17.83 27.36 4.01
C ARG A 422 -19.29 27.79 4.13
N GLU A 423 -19.59 29.08 3.97
CA GLU A 423 -20.95 29.62 4.04
C GLU A 423 -21.85 29.02 2.96
N LYS A 424 -21.37 28.92 1.71
CA LYS A 424 -22.10 28.27 0.61
C LYS A 424 -22.41 26.80 0.89
N LEU A 425 -21.44 26.04 1.41
CA LEU A 425 -21.63 24.63 1.75
C LEU A 425 -22.57 24.45 2.94
N MET A 426 -22.52 25.36 3.93
CA MET A 426 -23.44 25.36 5.07
C MET A 426 -24.87 25.64 4.61
N ASP A 427 -25.06 26.68 3.80
CA ASP A 427 -26.37 27.08 3.30
C ASP A 427 -27.05 25.95 2.48
N LYS A 428 -26.31 25.38 1.53
CA LYS A 428 -26.75 24.21 0.74
C LYS A 428 -27.24 23.06 1.61
N TRP A 429 -26.50 22.73 2.68
CA TRP A 429 -26.87 21.65 3.59
C TRP A 429 -28.10 22.00 4.43
N VAL A 430 -28.12 23.19 5.02
CA VAL A 430 -29.20 23.65 5.91
C VAL A 430 -30.52 23.70 5.15
N ASN A 431 -30.48 24.17 3.91
CA ASN A 431 -31.65 24.35 3.03
C ASN A 431 -31.99 23.11 2.20
N ARG A 432 -31.26 21.98 2.37
CA ARG A 432 -31.49 20.71 1.65
C ARG A 432 -31.37 20.81 0.12
N GLU A 433 -30.60 21.77 -0.39
CA GLU A 433 -30.32 21.92 -1.83
C GLU A 433 -29.47 20.76 -2.39
N ASP A 434 -28.88 19.96 -1.51
CA ASP A 434 -28.18 18.73 -1.88
C ASP A 434 -29.12 17.54 -2.16
N GLU A 435 -30.41 17.64 -1.81
CA GLU A 435 -31.40 16.57 -2.01
C GLU A 435 -31.78 16.38 -3.49
N GLU A 436 -31.67 17.39 -4.35
CA GLU A 436 -31.88 17.23 -5.80
C GLU A 436 -30.75 16.43 -6.48
N MET A 437 -29.60 16.27 -5.82
CA MET A 437 -28.43 15.50 -6.29
C MET A 437 -28.32 14.10 -5.63
N GLU A 438 -29.41 13.56 -5.05
CA GLU A 438 -29.45 12.55 -3.97
C GLU A 438 -28.75 11.18 -4.17
N LEU A 439 -28.04 10.93 -5.28
CA LEU A 439 -27.20 9.73 -5.45
C LEU A 439 -25.70 9.95 -5.24
N ALA A 440 -25.24 11.17 -4.99
CA ALA A 440 -23.85 11.53 -5.14
C ALA A 440 -22.89 10.97 -4.05
N GLY A 441 -23.18 11.08 -2.74
CA GLY A 441 -22.14 10.90 -1.70
C GLY A 441 -22.17 9.61 -0.88
N ARG A 442 -23.21 8.78 -0.98
CA ARG A 442 -23.34 7.57 -0.16
C ARG A 442 -22.59 6.42 -0.83
N ILE A 443 -21.72 5.74 -0.08
CA ILE A 443 -21.14 4.47 -0.56
C ILE A 443 -22.30 3.50 -0.81
N SER A 444 -22.51 3.15 -2.08
CA SER A 444 -23.46 2.11 -2.46
C SER A 444 -23.07 0.80 -1.76
N LYS A 445 -23.99 0.26 -0.95
CA LYS A 445 -23.83 -1.06 -0.31
C LYS A 445 -24.20 -2.22 -1.24
N ALA A 446 -24.58 -1.95 -2.49
CA ALA A 446 -24.95 -2.99 -3.44
C ALA A 446 -23.70 -3.76 -3.89
N LYS A 447 -23.82 -5.10 -3.99
CA LYS A 447 -22.85 -5.91 -4.73
C LYS A 447 -22.92 -5.51 -6.21
N PRO A 448 -21.80 -5.36 -6.93
CA PRO A 448 -21.84 -5.11 -8.36
C PRO A 448 -22.51 -6.31 -9.05
N THR A 449 -23.65 -6.10 -9.69
CA THR A 449 -24.18 -7.03 -10.68
C THR A 449 -23.44 -6.82 -12.00
N ILE A 450 -23.20 -7.92 -12.71
CA ILE A 450 -22.36 -8.04 -13.93
C ILE A 450 -22.81 -7.14 -15.11
N SER A 451 -23.90 -6.37 -14.97
CA SER A 451 -24.57 -5.66 -16.07
C SER A 451 -23.97 -4.30 -16.47
N ASN A 452 -22.87 -3.82 -15.87
CA ASN A 452 -22.25 -2.53 -16.23
C ASN A 452 -20.90 -2.70 -16.96
N ILE A 453 -20.80 -3.70 -17.83
CA ILE A 453 -19.73 -3.80 -18.82
C ILE A 453 -20.28 -3.23 -20.13
N SER A 454 -19.96 -1.98 -20.43
CA SER A 454 -19.97 -1.50 -21.80
C SER A 454 -18.61 -1.85 -22.42
N ASP A 455 -18.51 -3.07 -22.96
CA ASP A 455 -17.54 -3.36 -24.02
C ASP A 455 -18.34 -3.47 -25.32
N THR A 456 -17.91 -2.68 -26.29
CA THR A 456 -18.34 -2.74 -27.68
C THR A 456 -18.06 -4.14 -28.23
N GLY A 457 -19.09 -4.97 -28.34
CA GLY A 457 -18.98 -6.33 -28.83
C GLY A 457 -20.35 -6.90 -29.17
N ASN A 458 -20.63 -6.94 -30.46
CA ASN A 458 -21.89 -7.32 -31.10
C ASN A 458 -22.27 -8.77 -30.74
N TYR A 459 -23.33 -8.98 -29.95
CA TYR A 459 -24.01 -10.27 -29.80
C TYR A 459 -25.52 -10.05 -29.56
N ASP A 460 -26.33 -10.61 -30.47
CA ASP A 460 -27.79 -10.58 -30.43
C ASP A 460 -28.35 -11.19 -29.14
N LEU A 461 -29.26 -10.47 -28.49
CA LEU A 461 -30.07 -10.95 -27.36
C LEU A 461 -31.53 -11.18 -27.80
N PRO A 462 -32.18 -12.27 -27.36
CA PRO A 462 -33.62 -12.43 -27.54
C PRO A 462 -34.39 -11.53 -26.56
N GLN A 463 -35.35 -10.77 -27.10
CA GLN A 463 -36.30 -9.97 -26.34
C GLN A 463 -37.17 -10.83 -25.42
N LYS A 464 -37.23 -10.51 -24.12
CA LYS A 464 -38.44 -10.73 -23.32
C LYS A 464 -38.63 -9.63 -22.27
N ARG A 465 -39.78 -8.96 -22.41
CA ARG A 465 -40.36 -7.98 -21.49
C ARG A 465 -40.74 -8.66 -20.18
N ASN A 466 -40.49 -8.00 -19.06
CA ASN A 466 -41.36 -8.06 -17.88
C ASN A 466 -41.32 -6.70 -17.19
N VAL A 467 -42.47 -6.03 -17.22
CA VAL A 467 -42.76 -4.78 -16.52
C VAL A 467 -43.29 -5.17 -15.15
N GLU A 468 -42.50 -5.00 -14.09
CA GLU A 468 -43.00 -5.04 -12.72
C GLU A 468 -43.15 -3.62 -12.18
N HIS A 469 -44.37 -3.30 -11.78
CA HIS A 469 -44.78 -2.03 -11.19
C HIS A 469 -44.01 -1.73 -9.90
N VAL A 470 -43.21 -0.67 -9.91
CA VAL A 470 -42.65 -0.06 -8.69
C VAL A 470 -43.77 0.70 -7.99
N LYS A 471 -44.13 0.26 -6.78
CA LYS A 471 -45.01 1.01 -5.86
C LYS A 471 -44.30 2.29 -5.41
N GLU A 472 -44.82 3.45 -5.80
CA GLU A 472 -44.44 4.75 -5.25
C GLU A 472 -44.78 4.82 -3.76
N SER A 473 -43.76 4.76 -2.90
CA SER A 473 -43.91 5.13 -1.50
C SER A 473 -43.76 6.65 -1.37
N ASN A 474 -44.87 7.35 -1.13
CA ASN A 474 -44.91 8.78 -0.77
C ASN A 474 -44.08 9.05 0.51
N LYS A 475 -42.81 9.41 0.36
CA LYS A 475 -41.99 9.95 1.45
C LYS A 475 -42.37 11.42 1.65
N LYS A 476 -42.92 11.74 2.83
CA LYS A 476 -43.11 13.13 3.28
C LYS A 476 -41.79 13.91 3.15
N VAL A 477 -41.80 14.99 2.37
CA VAL A 477 -40.68 15.92 2.23
C VAL A 477 -40.39 16.53 3.61
N LYS A 478 -39.16 16.40 4.11
CA LYS A 478 -38.74 16.99 5.39
C LYS A 478 -38.55 18.50 5.20
N THR A 479 -39.39 19.31 5.84
CA THR A 479 -39.37 20.78 5.71
C THR A 479 -38.48 21.49 6.73
N SER A 480 -37.95 20.80 7.75
CA SER A 480 -37.12 21.43 8.78
C SER A 480 -35.65 21.59 8.31
N PRO A 481 -35.02 22.76 8.55
CA PRO A 481 -33.61 22.98 8.25
C PRO A 481 -32.70 21.91 8.88
N ARG A 482 -31.66 21.47 8.17
CA ARG A 482 -30.70 20.50 8.71
C ARG A 482 -29.77 21.17 9.73
N MET A 483 -29.42 20.44 10.77
CA MET A 483 -28.38 20.88 11.72
C MET A 483 -26.98 20.60 11.17
N LEU A 484 -26.03 21.49 11.46
CA LEU A 484 -24.62 21.31 11.13
C LEU A 484 -23.86 20.50 12.20
N HIS A 485 -24.40 20.40 13.42
CA HIS A 485 -23.82 19.63 14.52
C HIS A 485 -24.86 19.35 15.61
N GLY A 486 -24.64 18.29 16.39
CA GLY A 486 -25.40 18.00 17.62
C GLY A 486 -24.74 18.49 18.92
N ILE A 487 -23.75 19.38 18.84
CA ILE A 487 -23.02 19.89 20.03
C ILE A 487 -23.98 20.57 21.02
N SER A 488 -23.89 20.17 22.29
CA SER A 488 -24.72 20.71 23.37
C SER A 488 -24.36 22.15 23.68
N LYS A 489 -25.35 23.01 23.96
CA LYS A 489 -25.12 24.39 24.46
C LYS A 489 -24.30 24.45 25.76
N ARG A 490 -24.28 23.37 26.55
CA ARG A 490 -23.51 23.26 27.80
C ARG A 490 -22.02 22.98 27.56
N ASP A 491 -21.66 22.55 26.36
CA ASP A 491 -20.29 22.22 25.98
C ASP A 491 -19.52 23.48 25.56
N LYS A 492 -19.06 24.24 26.56
CA LYS A 492 -18.43 25.56 26.33
C LYS A 492 -17.21 25.47 25.41
N GLU A 493 -16.42 24.40 25.52
CA GLU A 493 -15.19 24.20 24.75
C GLU A 493 -15.48 24.05 23.26
N ASN A 494 -16.32 23.09 22.87
CA ASN A 494 -16.63 22.85 21.46
C ASN A 494 -17.42 24.02 20.83
N ASN A 495 -18.28 24.68 21.61
CA ASN A 495 -18.95 25.90 21.15
C ASN A 495 -17.97 27.06 20.92
N LEU A 496 -16.92 27.17 21.75
CA LEU A 496 -15.88 28.19 21.54
C LEU A 496 -15.04 27.87 20.30
N MET A 497 -14.71 26.59 20.07
CA MET A 497 -14.01 26.17 18.84
C MET A 497 -14.79 26.51 17.57
N LEU A 498 -16.11 26.29 17.57
CA LEU A 498 -16.98 26.68 16.46
C LEU A 498 -16.98 28.20 16.24
N LYS A 499 -17.19 28.99 17.30
CA LYS A 499 -17.23 30.46 17.22
C LYS A 499 -15.91 31.05 16.70
N ASN A 500 -14.80 30.46 17.12
CA ASN A 500 -13.46 30.93 16.74
C ASN A 500 -12.96 30.29 15.44
N ASN A 501 -13.79 29.51 14.73
CA ASN A 501 -13.43 28.80 13.50
C ASN A 501 -12.14 27.95 13.63
N ILE A 502 -11.92 27.32 14.79
CA ILE A 502 -10.69 26.56 15.03
C ILE A 502 -10.58 25.38 14.07
N PHE A 503 -11.69 24.69 13.79
CA PHE A 503 -11.71 23.52 12.91
C PHE A 503 -11.26 23.82 11.47
N THR A 504 -11.36 25.06 11.00
CA THR A 504 -10.98 25.45 9.64
C THR A 504 -9.46 25.51 9.44
N LYS A 505 -8.69 25.43 10.52
CA LYS A 505 -7.22 25.51 10.54
C LYS A 505 -6.56 24.15 10.81
N LEU A 506 -7.34 23.14 11.15
CA LEU A 506 -6.79 21.84 11.54
C LEU A 506 -6.62 20.92 10.33
N PRO A 507 -5.56 20.11 10.29
CA PRO A 507 -5.38 19.09 9.29
C PRO A 507 -6.44 17.98 9.41
N VAL A 508 -6.59 17.19 8.34
CA VAL A 508 -7.69 16.24 8.17
C VAL A 508 -7.18 14.86 7.75
N VAL A 509 -7.61 13.82 8.46
CA VAL A 509 -7.44 12.42 8.03
C VAL A 509 -8.76 11.90 7.48
N VAL A 510 -8.78 11.49 6.22
CA VAL A 510 -9.98 10.99 5.54
C VAL A 510 -10.05 9.48 5.62
N CYS A 511 -10.88 8.98 6.54
CA CYS A 511 -11.15 7.56 6.76
C CYS A 511 -12.41 7.09 6.02
N VAL A 512 -12.62 7.59 4.81
CA VAL A 512 -13.71 7.21 3.91
C VAL A 512 -13.10 6.63 2.64
N ALA A 513 -13.61 5.49 2.18
CA ALA A 513 -13.06 4.81 1.02
C ALA A 513 -13.18 5.68 -0.25
N MET A 514 -12.04 6.06 -0.84
CA MET A 514 -12.00 6.72 -2.15
C MET A 514 -12.49 5.78 -3.25
N TYR A 515 -12.89 6.35 -4.38
CA TYR A 515 -13.35 5.66 -5.58
C TYR A 515 -14.64 4.84 -5.40
N ARG A 516 -15.33 4.98 -4.25
CA ARG A 516 -16.59 4.28 -3.95
C ARG A 516 -17.82 5.19 -3.88
N THR A 517 -17.63 6.49 -4.11
CA THR A 517 -18.67 7.52 -4.09
C THR A 517 -18.77 8.26 -5.42
N ASN A 518 -18.35 7.63 -6.53
CA ASN A 518 -18.38 8.22 -7.88
C ASN A 518 -17.76 9.63 -7.96
N GLY A 519 -16.65 9.86 -7.23
CA GLY A 519 -15.92 11.14 -7.24
C GLY A 519 -16.41 12.18 -6.24
N VAL A 520 -17.45 11.88 -5.45
CA VAL A 520 -18.09 12.90 -4.60
C VAL A 520 -17.33 13.13 -3.31
N LEU A 521 -16.68 12.10 -2.76
CA LEU A 521 -15.76 12.30 -1.66
C LEU A 521 -14.61 13.22 -2.09
N GLU A 522 -14.01 12.90 -3.23
CA GLU A 522 -12.88 13.61 -3.82
C GLU A 522 -13.24 15.07 -4.11
N LYS A 523 -14.43 15.32 -4.69
CA LYS A 523 -14.96 16.67 -4.88
C LYS A 523 -15.13 17.43 -3.56
N ASN A 524 -15.66 16.78 -2.53
CA ASN A 524 -15.82 17.41 -1.21
C ASN A 524 -14.46 17.71 -0.54
N CYS A 525 -13.49 16.81 -0.64
CA CYS A 525 -12.12 17.04 -0.17
C CYS A 525 -11.47 18.22 -0.89
N ASN A 526 -11.64 18.33 -2.22
CA ASN A 526 -11.13 19.47 -2.98
C ASN A 526 -11.79 20.80 -2.57
N MET A 527 -13.06 20.78 -2.17
CA MET A 527 -13.80 21.97 -1.75
C MET A 527 -13.38 22.53 -0.39
N ILE A 528 -12.87 21.70 0.54
CA ILE A 528 -12.52 22.20 1.88
C ILE A 528 -11.21 23.00 1.91
N GLY A 529 -10.46 23.03 0.80
CA GLY A 529 -9.25 23.85 0.66
C GLY A 529 -8.10 23.38 1.55
N ARG A 530 -7.90 22.06 1.61
CA ARG A 530 -6.73 21.40 2.19
C ARG A 530 -5.86 20.82 1.07
N ASN A 531 -4.57 20.71 1.32
CA ASN A 531 -3.57 20.17 0.43
C ASN A 531 -3.32 18.69 0.77
N GLU A 532 -3.66 17.81 -0.17
CA GLU A 532 -3.40 16.38 -0.02
C GLU A 532 -1.89 16.12 0.08
N GLY A 533 -1.48 15.29 1.03
CA GLY A 533 -0.07 15.00 1.30
C GLY A 533 0.60 15.99 2.27
N ASP A 534 -0.11 17.00 2.74
CA ASP A 534 0.38 17.99 3.70
C ASP A 534 -0.56 18.08 4.92
N ASP A 535 -1.68 18.78 4.77
CA ASP A 535 -2.70 18.95 5.81
C ASP A 535 -4.00 18.17 5.53
N LEU A 536 -3.99 17.31 4.51
CA LEU A 536 -5.00 16.30 4.25
C LEU A 536 -4.38 14.97 3.83
N TRP A 537 -4.78 13.88 4.48
CA TRP A 537 -4.35 12.52 4.12
C TRP A 537 -5.51 11.56 4.03
N HIS A 538 -5.53 10.71 3.02
CA HIS A 538 -6.46 9.58 2.96
C HIS A 538 -5.89 8.36 3.68
N PHE A 539 -6.74 7.68 4.43
CA PHE A 539 -6.36 6.56 5.30
C PHE A 539 -7.39 5.43 5.19
N SER A 540 -6.95 4.16 5.13
CA SER A 540 -7.84 2.99 5.07
C SER A 540 -7.38 1.76 5.83
#